data_AF-A0A4Q5Y9E9-F1
#
_entry.id   AF-A0A4Q5Y9E9-F1
#
_cell.length_a   1.000
_cell.length_b   1.000
_cell.length_c   1.000
_cell.angle_alpha   90.00
_cell.angle_beta   90.00
_cell.angle_gamma   90.00
#
_symmetry.space_group_name_H-M   'P 1'
#
loop_
_entity.id
_entity.type
_entity.pdbx_description
1 polymer ?
#
loop_
_entity_poly.entity_id
_entity_poly.type
_entity_poly.pdbx_seq_one_letter_code
_entity_poly.pdbx_strand_id
1 'polypeptide(L)' 'MDFLPVSLKLARQRCLIVGGGSIAWRKAQLLAQADACIDVLSPEIDPQLLALVETTHGQHINDVYSSSFTL' A
#
# COMPACT_ATOMS: atom_id res chain seq x y z
N MET A 1 29.27 2.61 -2.45
CA MET A 1 28.44 1.93 -1.43
C MET A 1 27.14 2.69 -1.45
N ASP A 2 26.16 2.22 -2.22
CA ASP A 2 25.17 3.10 -2.85
C ASP A 2 23.83 3.13 -2.10
N PHE A 3 23.64 2.21 -1.15
CA PHE A 3 22.45 2.10 -0.32
C PHE A 3 22.81 1.80 1.14
N LEU A 4 22.13 2.47 2.05
CA LEU A 4 22.18 2.20 3.49
C LEU A 4 21.00 1.29 3.87
N PRO A 5 21.23 0.07 4.40
CA PRO A 5 20.14 -0.78 4.86
C PRO A 5 19.52 -0.19 6.13
N VAL A 6 18.20 0.05 6.10
CA VAL A 6 17.42 0.49 7.25
C VAL A 6 16.25 -0.46 7.49
N SER A 7 15.99 -0.78 8.75
CA SER A 7 14.79 -1.51 9.17
C SER A 7 13.75 -0.51 9.68
N LEU A 8 12.59 -0.47 9.04
CA LEU A 8 11.49 0.41 9.41
C LEU A 8 10.48 -0.36 10.26
N LYS A 9 10.00 0.26 11.35
CA LYS A 9 8.91 -0.28 12.16
C LYS A 9 7.58 0.09 11.51
N LEU A 10 7.01 -0.84 10.75
CA LEU A 10 5.77 -0.61 9.99
C LEU A 10 4.51 -1.08 10.71
N ALA A 11 4.65 -1.79 11.83
CA ALA A 11 3.50 -2.25 12.61
C ALA A 11 2.59 -1.08 12.98
N ARG A 12 1.32 -1.16 12.55
CA ARG A 12 0.25 -0.16 12.70
C ARG A 12 0.55 1.19 12.06
N GLN A 13 1.57 1.28 11.20
CA GLN A 13 1.85 2.49 10.42
C GLN A 13 1.00 2.50 9.16
N ARG A 14 0.50 3.68 8.79
CA ARG A 14 -0.22 3.87 7.53
C ARG A 14 0.78 3.92 6.37
N CYS A 15 0.52 3.13 5.34
CA CYS A 15 1.36 3.00 4.15
C CYS A 15 0.48 3.16 2.92
N LEU A 16 0.77 4.17 2.09
CA LEU A 16 0.07 4.38 0.82
C LEU A 16 0.78 3.62 -0.30
N ILE A 17 0.02 2.85 -1.06
CA ILE A 17 0.44 2.24 -2.32
C ILE A 17 -0.30 2.93 -3.46
N VAL A 18 0.44 3.45 -4.43
CA VAL A 18 -0.14 4.02 -5.65
C VAL A 18 -0.06 2.97 -6.76
N GLY A 19 -1.22 2.64 -7.34
CA GLY A 19 -1.39 1.61 -8.35
C GLY A 19 -2.07 0.35 -7.81
N GLY A 20 -2.89 -0.29 -8.66
CA GLY A 20 -3.73 -1.42 -8.26
C GLY A 20 -3.42 -2.74 -8.94
N GLY A 21 -2.29 -2.85 -9.66
CA GLY A 21 -1.92 -4.06 -10.40
C GLY A 21 -1.11 -5.08 -9.58
N SER A 22 -0.61 -6.11 -10.27
CA SER A 22 0.15 -7.22 -9.68
C SER A 22 1.45 -6.79 -8.97
N ILE A 23 2.07 -5.67 -9.36
CA ILE A 23 3.27 -5.14 -8.69
C ILE A 23 2.90 -4.52 -7.34
N ALA A 24 1.79 -3.79 -7.28
CA ALA A 24 1.26 -3.23 -6.04
C ALA A 24 0.90 -4.36 -5.07
N TRP A 25 0.27 -5.43 -5.57
CA TRP A 25 -0.01 -6.63 -4.81
C TRP A 25 1.23 -7.22 -4.12
N ARG A 26 2.31 -7.46 -4.86
CA ARG A 26 3.57 -8.01 -4.31
C ARG A 26 4.17 -7.12 -3.21
N LYS A 27 4.08 -5.79 -3.35
CA LYS A 27 4.55 -4.85 -2.33
C LYS A 27 3.64 -4.83 -1.10
N ALA A 28 2.33 -4.86 -1.32
CA ALA A 28 1.33 -4.89 -0.26
C ALA A 28 1.49 -6.12 0.63
N GLN A 29 1.76 -7.29 0.05
CA GLN A 29 2.02 -8.52 0.82
C GLN A 29 3.17 -8.36 1.82
N LEU A 30 4.28 -7.72 1.43
CA LEU A 30 5.42 -7.48 2.32
C LEU A 30 5.07 -6.49 3.45
N LEU A 31 4.29 -5.44 3.12
CA LEU A 31 3.83 -4.46 4.11
C LEU A 31 2.83 -5.07 5.10
N ALA A 32 1.93 -5.92 4.62
CA ALA A 32 0.94 -6.60 5.46
C ALA A 32 1.61 -7.59 6.42
N GLN A 33 2.65 -8.29 5.98
CA GLN A 33 3.47 -9.14 6.86
C GLN A 33 4.15 -8.34 7.98
N ALA A 34 4.40 -7.05 7.75
CA ALA A 34 4.95 -6.13 8.74
C ALA A 34 3.87 -5.45 9.61
N ASP A 35 2.62 -5.91 9.55
CA ASP A 35 1.45 -5.37 10.27
C ASP A 35 1.15 -3.90 9.93
N ALA A 36 1.47 -3.47 8.71
CA ALA A 36 1.17 -2.13 8.23
C ALA A 36 -0.31 -2.00 7.86
N CYS A 37 -0.86 -0.80 8.05
CA CYS A 37 -2.17 -0.41 7.56
C CYS A 37 -2.03 0.12 6.12
N ILE A 38 -2.63 -0.55 5.14
CA ILE A 38 -2.33 -0.33 3.72
C ILE A 38 -3.47 0.40 3.03
N ASP A 39 -3.22 1.66 2.66
CA ASP A 39 -4.11 2.43 1.79
C ASP A 39 -3.67 2.25 0.33
N VAL A 40 -4.62 2.08 -0.59
CA VAL A 40 -4.34 1.92 -2.02
C VAL A 40 -5.03 3.02 -2.80
N LEU A 41 -4.27 3.75 -3.61
CA LEU A 41 -4.78 4.75 -4.55
C LEU A 41 -4.66 4.21 -5.97
N SER A 42 -5.78 3.86 -6.60
CA SER A 42 -5.79 3.41 -7.99
C SER A 42 -7.18 3.48 -8.63
N PRO A 43 -7.29 3.81 -9.93
CA PRO A 43 -8.57 3.79 -10.67
C PRO A 43 -9.20 2.39 -10.74
N GLU A 44 -8.34 1.38 -10.83
CA GLU A 44 -8.70 -0.03 -10.85
C GLU A 44 -7.82 -0.76 -9.84
N ILE A 45 -8.38 -1.75 -9.14
CA ILE A 45 -7.68 -2.53 -8.12
C ILE A 45 -7.85 -4.01 -8.39
N ASP A 46 -6.75 -4.76 -8.30
CA ASP A 46 -6.78 -6.21 -8.34
C ASP A 46 -7.58 -6.75 -7.14
N PRO A 47 -8.52 -7.71 -7.34
CA PRO A 47 -9.32 -8.27 -6.26
C PRO A 47 -8.51 -8.83 -5.09
N GLN A 48 -7.31 -9.37 -5.35
CA GLN A 48 -6.42 -9.88 -4.30
C GLN A 48 -5.86 -8.75 -3.44
N LEU A 49 -5.53 -7.62 -4.08
CA LEU A 49 -5.04 -6.44 -3.39
C LEU A 49 -6.16 -5.79 -2.56
N LEU A 50 -7.37 -5.71 -3.10
CA LEU A 50 -8.52 -5.18 -2.36
C LEU A 50 -8.80 -5.99 -1.08
N ALA A 51 -8.82 -7.32 -1.18
CA ALA A 51 -9.01 -8.18 -0.03
C ALA A 51 -7.96 -7.94 1.06
N LEU A 52 -6.71 -7.67 0.67
CA LEU A 52 -5.64 -7.39 1.63
C LEU A 52 -5.77 -6.00 2.28
N VAL A 53 -6.21 -4.99 1.53
CA VAL A 53 -6.52 -3.65 2.08
C VAL A 53 -7.56 -3.77 3.21
N GLU A 54 -8.61 -4.56 2.98
CA GLU A 54 -9.64 -4.82 3.99
C GLU A 54 -9.08 -5.52 5.24
N THR A 55 -8.21 -6.53 5.05
CA THR A 55 -7.57 -7.24 6.18
C THR A 55 -6.58 -6.40 6.99
N THR A 56 -5.99 -5.38 6.37
CA THR A 56 -5.01 -4.48 7.00
C THR A 56 -5.65 -3.20 7.55
N HIS A 57 -6.98 -3.12 7.55
CA HIS A 57 -7.76 -1.96 7.99
C HIS A 57 -7.42 -0.65 7.25
N GLY A 58 -6.97 -0.76 6.00
CA GLY A 58 -6.75 0.40 5.15
C GLY A 58 -7.95 0.71 4.27
N GLN A 59 -7.76 1.65 3.35
CA GLN A 59 -8.81 2.07 2.41
C GLN A 59 -8.33 2.02 0.95
N HIS A 60 -9.24 1.61 0.05
CA HIS A 60 -9.05 1.77 -1.38
C HIS A 60 -9.68 3.09 -1.83
N ILE A 61 -8.89 3.91 -2.51
CA ILE A 61 -9.25 5.21 -3.04
C ILE A 61 -9.24 5.07 -4.56
N ASN A 62 -10.44 5.11 -5.15
CA ASN A 62 -10.62 5.03 -6.59
C ASN A 62 -10.35 6.39 -7.24
N ASP A 63 -9.06 6.72 -7.39
CA ASP A 63 -8.61 7.96 -8.02
C ASP A 63 -7.20 7.80 -8.62
N VAL A 64 -6.80 8.77 -9.45
CA VAL A 64 -5.46 8.88 -10.03
C VAL A 64 -4.59 9.76 -9.14
N TYR A 65 -3.34 9.36 -8.93
CA TYR A 65 -2.40 10.19 -8.18
C TYR A 65 -2.23 11.59 -8.78
N SER A 66 -2.42 12.61 -7.94
CA SER A 66 -2.09 14.00 -8.24
C SER A 66 -1.21 14.57 -7.12
N SER A 67 -0.37 15.56 -7.45
CA SER A 67 0.51 16.20 -6.46
C SER A 67 -0.23 16.97 -5.36
N SER A 68 -1.54 17.19 -5.52
CA SER A 68 -2.42 17.83 -4.53
C SER A 68 -3.25 16.81 -3.72
N PHE A 69 -2.98 15.52 -3.89
CA PHE A 69 -3.68 14.46 -3.20
C PHE A 69 -3.50 14.55 -1.67
N THR A 70 -4.60 14.37 -0.92
CA THR A 70 -4.63 14.41 0.55
C THR A 70 -5.35 13.17 1.08
N LEU A 71 -4.77 12.54 2.11
CA LEU A 71 -5.24 11.32 2.79
C LEU A 71 -5.93 11.62 4.12
#